data_AF-A0ABD0PRR8-F1
#
_entry.id   AF-A0ABD0PRR8-F1
#
_cell.length_a   1.000
_cell.length_b   1.000
_cell.length_c   1.000
_cell.angle_alpha   90.00
_cell.angle_beta   90.00
_cell.angle_gamma   90.00
#
_symmetry.space_group_name_H-M   'P 1'
#
loop_
_entity.id
_entity.type
_entity.pdbx_description
1 polymer ?
#
loop_
_entity_poly.entity_id
_entity_poly.type
_entity_poly.pdbx_seq_one_letter_code
_entity_poly.pdbx_strand_id
1 'polypeptide(L)'
;TEDGEPTAASWKWYSAMDEAIGGRPSITPPALIASSGPDVAVATRKRPKHLEDIIKEMEEREAEREREAAEREERRWKEMEEKEDRRERERQ
;
A
#
# COMPACT_ATOMS: atom_id res chain seq x y z
N THR A 1 -11.37 -28.78 -20.32
CA THR A 1 -11.63 -27.58 -19.54
C THR A 1 -10.37 -26.76 -19.59
N GLU A 2 -10.31 -25.87 -20.56
CA GLU A 2 -9.10 -25.16 -20.96
C GLU A 2 -9.50 -23.69 -21.13
N ASP A 3 -9.95 -23.10 -20.03
CA ASP A 3 -10.16 -21.66 -19.93
C ASP A 3 -8.91 -21.11 -19.26
N GLY A 4 -8.10 -20.39 -20.04
CA GLY A 4 -6.86 -19.73 -19.61
C GLY A 4 -7.12 -18.54 -18.69
N GLU A 5 -7.99 -18.71 -17.69
CA GLU A 5 -8.26 -17.70 -16.69
C GLU A 5 -6.97 -17.43 -15.90
N PRO A 6 -6.62 -16.14 -15.67
CA PRO A 6 -5.50 -15.79 -14.80
C PRO A 6 -5.81 -16.27 -13.39
N THR A 7 -5.41 -17.51 -13.13
CA THR A 7 -5.54 -18.19 -11.84
C THR A 7 -4.63 -17.48 -10.86
N ALA A 8 -4.97 -17.46 -9.56
CA ALA A 8 -4.09 -16.89 -8.54
C ALA A 8 -2.65 -17.44 -8.61
N ALA A 9 -2.48 -18.68 -9.10
CA ALA A 9 -1.19 -19.30 -9.41
C ALA A 9 -0.32 -18.52 -10.41
N SER A 10 -0.88 -17.66 -11.26
CA SER A 10 -0.14 -16.82 -12.20
C SER A 10 0.35 -15.52 -11.57
N TRP A 11 0.02 -15.23 -10.31
CA TRP A 11 0.49 -14.04 -9.63
C TRP A 11 1.93 -14.22 -9.17
N LYS A 12 2.80 -13.24 -9.48
CA LYS A 12 4.23 -13.23 -9.11
C LYS A 12 4.51 -13.40 -7.61
N TRP A 13 3.52 -13.15 -6.77
CA TRP A 13 3.61 -13.23 -5.31
C TRP A 13 2.89 -14.45 -4.73
N TYR A 14 2.21 -15.25 -5.55
CA TYR A 14 1.42 -16.41 -5.09
C TYR A 14 2.28 -17.40 -4.32
N SER A 15 3.46 -17.77 -4.83
CA SER A 15 4.36 -18.69 -4.11
C SER A 15 4.81 -18.15 -2.76
N ALA A 16 5.14 -16.85 -2.68
CA ALA A 16 5.55 -16.23 -1.42
C ALA A 16 4.37 -16.16 -0.43
N MET A 17 3.16 -15.92 -0.91
CA MET A 17 1.95 -15.90 -0.09
C MET A 17 1.54 -17.30 0.36
N ASP A 18 1.57 -18.29 -0.53
CA ASP A 18 1.26 -19.70 -0.27
C ASP A 18 2.23 -20.33 0.74
N GLU A 19 3.52 -19.99 0.64
CA GLU A 19 4.54 -20.38 1.63
C GLU A 19 4.32 -19.70 2.98
N ALA A 20 4.01 -18.40 3.00
CA ALA A 20 3.75 -17.65 4.24
C ALA A 20 2.52 -18.17 5.00
N ILE A 21 1.49 -18.63 4.28
CA ILE A 21 0.30 -19.28 4.88
C ILE A 21 0.52 -20.78 5.14
N GLY A 22 1.68 -21.32 4.74
CA GLY A 22 2.10 -22.70 4.99
C GLY A 22 1.24 -23.74 4.31
N GLY A 23 0.70 -23.45 3.11
CA GLY A 23 -0.17 -24.36 2.38
C GLY A 23 -1.42 -24.79 3.16
N ARG A 24 -1.83 -24.03 4.19
CA ARG A 24 -3.03 -24.32 4.96
C ARG A 24 -4.24 -23.79 4.19
N PRO A 25 -5.10 -24.64 3.59
CA PRO A 25 -6.44 -24.18 3.26
C PRO A 25 -7.10 -23.87 4.60
N SER A 26 -7.17 -22.59 4.96
CA SER A 26 -7.97 -22.13 6.10
C SER A 26 -9.44 -22.26 5.69
N ILE A 27 -9.93 -23.50 5.62
CA ILE A 27 -11.32 -23.88 5.42
C ILE A 27 -12.10 -23.83 6.73
N THR A 28 -11.59 -23.21 7.78
CA THR A 28 -12.46 -22.79 8.88
C THR A 28 -13.29 -21.63 8.33
N PRO A 29 -14.59 -21.83 8.00
CA PRO A 29 -15.41 -20.71 7.58
C PRO A 29 -15.39 -19.68 8.72
N PRO A 30 -15.37 -18.37 8.41
CA PRO A 30 -15.57 -17.38 9.45
C PRO A 30 -16.86 -17.75 10.19
N ALA A 31 -16.75 -17.98 11.50
CA ALA A 31 -17.90 -18.27 12.32
C ALA A 31 -18.87 -17.09 12.15
N LEU A 32 -20.01 -17.32 11.49
CA LEU A 32 -21.08 -16.35 11.40
C LEU A 32 -21.62 -16.19 12.81
N ILE A 33 -21.13 -15.17 13.53
CA ILE A 33 -21.70 -14.75 14.81
C ILE A 33 -23.03 -14.07 14.46
N ALA A 34 -24.09 -14.87 14.38
CA ALA A 34 -25.45 -14.35 14.34
C ALA A 34 -25.68 -13.58 15.64
N SER A 35 -25.98 -12.29 15.51
CA SER A 35 -26.29 -11.41 16.63
C SER A 35 -27.56 -11.89 17.36
N SER A 36 -27.38 -12.75 18.36
CA SER A 36 -28.39 -13.01 19.37
C SER A 36 -27.70 -13.32 20.69
N GLY A 37 -27.47 -12.28 21.49
CA GLY A 37 -27.01 -12.40 22.88
C GLY A 37 -26.00 -11.31 23.26
N PRO A 38 -26.24 -10.54 24.35
CA PRO A 38 -25.29 -9.55 24.82
C PRO A 38 -24.19 -10.22 25.65
N ASP A 39 -23.27 -10.96 25.02
CA ASP A 39 -21.91 -11.17 25.55
C ASP A 39 -21.00 -11.86 24.51
N VAL A 40 -20.66 -11.15 23.44
CA VAL A 40 -19.42 -11.47 22.73
C VAL A 40 -18.49 -10.33 23.05
N ALA A 41 -17.65 -10.53 24.06
CA ALA A 41 -16.48 -9.69 24.26
C ALA A 41 -15.76 -9.60 22.92
N VAL A 42 -15.91 -8.45 22.24
CA VAL A 42 -15.06 -8.07 21.13
C VAL A 42 -13.66 -8.15 21.71
N ALA A 43 -12.93 -9.21 21.37
CA ALA A 43 -11.53 -9.31 21.67
C ALA A 43 -10.88 -8.17 20.88
N THR A 44 -10.85 -6.99 21.48
CA THR A 44 -10.06 -5.86 21.05
C THR A 44 -8.62 -6.34 21.23
N ARG A 45 -8.11 -7.05 20.21
CA ARG A 45 -6.68 -7.30 20.10
C ARG A 45 -6.08 -5.91 19.95
N LYS A 46 -5.69 -5.32 21.09
CA LYS A 46 -4.88 -4.11 21.12
C LYS A 46 -3.74 -4.42 20.16
N ARG A 47 -3.67 -3.67 19.07
CA ARG A 47 -2.57 -3.81 18.13
C ARG A 47 -1.27 -3.74 18.96
N PRO A 48 -0.38 -4.73 18.82
CA PRO A 48 0.82 -4.75 19.63
C PRO A 48 1.62 -3.50 19.24
N LYS A 49 1.97 -2.65 20.21
CA LYS A 49 2.65 -1.35 20.02
C LYS A 49 3.78 -1.36 18.98
N HIS A 50 4.44 -2.50 18.84
CA HIS A 50 5.48 -2.77 17.84
C HIS A 50 5.01 -2.63 16.37
N LEU A 51 3.75 -2.90 16.07
CA LEU A 51 3.19 -2.76 14.72
C LEU A 51 2.94 -1.30 14.37
N GLU A 52 2.49 -0.47 15.33
CA GLU A 52 2.40 0.98 15.15
C GLU A 52 3.77 1.59 14.83
N ASP A 53 4.81 1.15 15.55
CA ASP A 53 6.17 1.65 15.34
C ASP A 53 6.68 1.28 13.92
N ILE A 54 6.41 0.06 13.45
CA ILE A 54 6.78 -0.38 12.08
C ILE A 54 6.03 0.43 11.02
N ILE A 55 4.72 0.65 11.20
CA ILE A 55 3.92 1.42 10.25
C ILE A 55 4.44 2.85 10.17
N LYS A 56 4.73 3.46 11.32
CA LYS A 56 5.27 4.81 11.40
C LYS A 56 6.64 4.92 10.70
N GLU A 57 7.55 3.96 10.93
CA GLU A 57 8.85 3.93 10.26
C GLU A 57 8.71 3.83 8.73
N MET A 58 7.78 3.00 8.25
CA MET A 58 7.49 2.84 6.83
C MET A 58 6.93 4.12 6.20
N GLU A 59 5.98 4.78 6.87
CA GLU A 59 5.38 6.05 6.42
C GLU A 59 6.42 7.17 6.37
N GLU A 60 7.27 7.29 7.39
CA GLU A 60 8.35 8.28 7.41
C GLU A 60 9.35 8.05 6.27
N ARG A 61 9.70 6.78 6.01
CA ARG A 61 10.60 6.40 4.92
C ARG A 61 9.99 6.65 3.54
N GLU A 62 8.67 6.51 3.39
CA GLU A 62 7.97 6.83 2.14
C GLU A 62 7.89 8.34 1.92
N ALA A 63 7.54 9.11 2.97
CA ALA A 63 7.47 10.56 2.92
C ALA A 63 8.82 11.22 2.58
N GLU A 64 9.94 10.65 3.05
CA GLU A 64 11.27 11.15 2.68
C GLU A 64 11.54 11.00 1.17
N ARG A 65 11.20 9.84 0.59
CA ARG A 65 11.35 9.58 -0.84
C ARG A 65 10.46 10.49 -1.67
N GLU A 66 9.24 10.73 -1.20
CA GLU A 66 8.30 11.62 -1.85
C GLU A 66 8.80 13.07 -1.85
N ARG A 67 9.36 13.55 -0.72
CA ARG A 67 9.98 14.88 -0.64
C ARG A 67 11.15 15.03 -1.60
N GLU A 68 12.02 14.02 -1.70
CA GLU A 68 13.16 14.06 -2.63
C GLU A 68 12.70 14.07 -4.11
N ALA A 69 11.62 13.34 -4.41
CA ALA A 69 11.02 13.36 -5.73
C ALA A 69 10.38 14.72 -6.05
N ALA A 70 9.64 15.28 -5.09
CA ALA A 70 9.00 16.58 -5.21
C ALA A 70 10.03 17.71 -5.39
N GLU A 71 11.14 17.71 -4.66
CA GLU A 71 12.21 18.71 -4.84
C GLU A 71 12.86 18.60 -6.24
N ARG A 72 13.07 17.37 -6.73
CA ARG A 72 13.56 17.15 -8.10
C ARG A 72 12.58 17.67 -9.14
N GLU A 73 11.29 17.51 -8.92
CA GLU A 73 10.25 18.00 -9.81
C GLU A 73 10.11 19.53 -9.73
N GLU A 74 10.16 20.11 -8.53
CA GLU A 74 10.16 21.56 -8.31
C GLU A 74 11.34 22.23 -9.02
N ARG A 75 12.53 21.64 -8.96
CA ARG A 75 13.70 22.15 -9.71
C ARG A 75 13.47 22.17 -11.21
N ARG A 76 12.84 21.12 -11.75
CA ARG A 76 12.49 21.05 -13.18
C ARG A 76 11.43 22.08 -13.55
N TRP A 77 10.43 22.24 -12.69
CA TRP A 77 9.36 23.22 -12.88
C TRP A 77 9.93 24.64 -12.91
N LYS A 78 10.79 24.97 -11.96
CA LYS A 78 11.42 26.29 -11.85
C LYS A 78 12.28 26.64 -13.07
N GLU A 79 13.02 25.68 -13.60
CA GLU A 79 13.80 25.87 -14.84
C GLU A 79 12.88 26.11 -16.06
N MET A 80 11.77 25.37 -16.13
CA MET A 80 10.78 25.53 -17.20
C MET A 80 10.08 26.89 -17.12
N GLU A 81 9.72 27.33 -15.92
CA GLU A 81 9.10 28.62 -15.65
C GLU A 81 10.03 29.79 -16.00
N GLU A 82 11.31 29.73 -15.59
CA GLU A 82 12.30 30.76 -15.97
C GLU A 82 12.51 30.83 -17.49
N LYS A 83 12.52 29.66 -18.15
CA LYS A 83 12.66 29.57 -19.61
C LYS A 83 11.41 30.10 -20.33
N GLU A 84 10.23 29.93 -19.76
CA GLU A 84 8.98 30.48 -20.28
C GLU A 84 8.93 32.00 -20.12
N ASP A 85 9.28 32.51 -18.94
CA ASP A 85 9.34 33.94 -18.66
C ASP A 85 10.34 34.66 -19.58
N ARG A 86 11.50 34.04 -19.86
CA ARG A 86 12.45 34.56 -20.87
C ARG A 86 11.83 34.65 -22.26
N ARG A 87 11.07 33.64 -22.68
CA ARG A 87 10.39 33.61 -23.99
C ARG A 87 9.23 34.60 -24.06
N GLU A 88 8.61 34.91 -22.94
CA GLU A 88 7.53 35.91 -22.87
C GLU A 88 8.10 37.33 -23.01
N ARG A 89 9.23 37.61 -22.35
CA ARG A 89 9.97 38.88 -22.50
C ARG A 89 10.47 39.11 -23.92
N GLU A 90 10.84 38.05 -24.66
CA GLU A 90 11.25 38.14 -26.07
C GLU A 90 10.06 38.32 -27.04
N ARG A 91 8.83 38.06 -26.59
CA ARG A 91 7.60 38.20 -27.39
C ARG A 91 6.91 39.55 -27.25
N GLN A 92 7.26 40.33 -26.22
CA GLN A 92 6.82 41.72 -26.03
C GLN A 92 7.81 42.69 -26.69
#